data_AF-A0A920QNW0-F1
#
_entry.id   AF-A0A920QNW0-F1
#
_cell.length_a   1.000
_cell.length_b   1.000
_cell.length_c   1.000
_cell.angle_alpha   90.00
_cell.angle_beta   90.00
_cell.angle_gamma   90.00
#
_symmetry.space_group_name_H-M   'P 1'
#
loop_
_entity.id
_entity.type
_entity.pdbx_description
1 polymer ?
#
loop_
_entity_poly.entity_id
_entity_poly.type
_entity_poly.pdbx_seq_one_letter_code
_entity_poly.pdbx_strand_id
1 'polypeptide(L)'
;MPLNGTEMQNVSPPSLKEIGAFFDTARKALPQTEIMLGCARPLGKIKIEVDRLAIEAGLNGIAYPAEGTLSYARQHGLEPEIINACCGVSWN
;
A
#
# COMPACT_ATOMS: atom_id res chain seq x y z
N MET A 1 -6.02 -8.48 6.46
CA MET A 1 -6.67 -9.69 5.92
C MET A 1 -6.94 -10.60 7.09
N PRO A 2 -8.18 -11.08 7.28
CA PRO A 2 -8.47 -12.01 8.37
C PRO A 2 -7.72 -13.32 8.14
N LEU A 3 -7.04 -13.82 9.18
CA LEU A 3 -6.25 -15.04 9.10
C LEU A 3 -6.99 -16.15 9.86
N ASN A 4 -7.18 -17.29 9.21
CA ASN A 4 -7.88 -18.44 9.80
C ASN A 4 -7.23 -18.85 11.12
N GLY A 5 -8.04 -19.12 12.16
CA GLY A 5 -7.56 -19.55 13.47
C GLY A 5 -7.01 -18.42 14.37
N THR A 6 -7.08 -17.16 13.93
CA THR A 6 -6.78 -16.00 14.79
C THR A 6 -8.05 -15.42 15.42
N GLU A 7 -7.91 -14.66 16.51
CA GLU A 7 -9.04 -13.92 17.09
C GLU A 7 -9.67 -12.94 16.09
N MET A 8 -8.87 -12.40 15.16
CA MET A 8 -9.33 -11.49 14.11
C MET A 8 -9.83 -12.20 12.83
N GLN A 9 -9.99 -13.54 12.83
CA GLN A 9 -10.38 -14.30 11.64
C GLN A 9 -11.73 -13.88 11.04
N ASN A 10 -12.62 -13.29 11.85
CA ASN A 10 -13.96 -12.86 11.44
C ASN A 10 -14.09 -11.34 11.33
N VAL A 11 -13.00 -10.58 11.51
CA VAL A 11 -13.04 -9.11 11.43
C VAL A 11 -13.09 -8.69 9.97
N SER A 12 -14.05 -7.86 9.59
CA SER A 12 -14.08 -7.30 8.24
C SER A 12 -12.96 -6.28 8.05
N PRO A 13 -12.24 -6.31 6.91
CA PRO A 13 -11.29 -5.25 6.58
C PRO A 13 -11.97 -3.87 6.53
N PRO A 14 -11.22 -2.79 6.79
CA PRO A 14 -11.74 -1.43 6.62
C PRO A 14 -12.14 -1.18 5.16
N SER A 15 -13.05 -0.23 4.96
CA SER A 15 -13.47 0.20 3.63
C SER A 15 -12.34 0.94 2.89
N LEU A 16 -12.41 1.00 1.56
CA LEU A 16 -11.44 1.77 0.76
C LEU A 16 -11.39 3.25 1.16
N LYS A 17 -12.53 3.82 1.57
CA LYS A 17 -12.62 5.20 2.06
C LYS A 17 -11.81 5.40 3.34
N GLU A 18 -11.94 4.48 4.29
CA GLU A 18 -11.19 4.53 5.55
C GLU A 18 -9.69 4.30 5.33
N ILE A 19 -9.33 3.38 4.44
CA ILE A 19 -7.93 3.12 4.07
C ILE A 19 -7.30 4.37 3.45
N GLY A 20 -7.95 4.99 2.46
CA GLY A 20 -7.45 6.20 1.82
C GLY A 20 -7.32 7.37 2.81
N ALA A 21 -8.33 7.58 3.66
CA ALA A 21 -8.27 8.61 4.70
C ALA A 21 -7.13 8.37 5.71
N PHE A 22 -6.84 7.11 6.03
CA PHE A 22 -5.71 6.75 6.88
C PHE A 22 -4.37 7.06 6.20
N PHE A 23 -4.22 6.76 4.90
CA PHE A 23 -3.01 7.10 4.15
C PHE A 23 -2.78 8.60 4.08
N ASP A 24 -3.80 9.39 3.79
CA ASP A 24 -3.73 10.85 3.80
C ASP A 24 -3.31 11.39 5.17
N THR A 25 -3.89 10.82 6.23
CA THR A 25 -3.55 11.19 7.61
C THR A 25 -2.09 10.88 7.91
N ALA A 26 -1.61 9.68 7.56
CA ALA A 26 -0.22 9.28 7.76
C ALA A 26 0.74 10.18 6.97
N ARG A 27 0.43 10.48 5.70
CA ARG A 27 1.27 11.36 4.86
C ARG A 27 1.37 12.76 5.45
N LYS A 28 0.26 13.34 5.91
CA LYS A 28 0.21 14.67 6.54
C LYS A 28 0.92 14.71 7.89
N ALA A 29 0.80 13.65 8.69
CA ALA A 29 1.41 13.58 10.01
C ALA A 29 2.94 13.39 9.95
N LEU A 30 3.44 12.74 8.90
CA LEU A 30 4.85 12.38 8.77
C LEU A 30 5.44 12.92 7.45
N PRO A 31 5.40 14.22 7.14
CA PRO A 31 5.64 14.73 5.79
C PRO A 31 7.03 14.46 5.21
N GLN A 32 8.04 14.18 6.05
CA GLN A 32 9.42 13.92 5.64
C GLN A 32 9.84 12.45 5.81
N THR A 33 8.96 11.60 6.34
CA THR A 33 9.26 10.18 6.55
C THR A 33 8.88 9.38 5.32
N GLU A 34 9.72 8.43 4.92
CA GLU A 34 9.36 7.47 3.88
C GLU A 34 8.30 6.49 4.41
N ILE A 35 7.16 6.43 3.73
CA ILE A 35 6.04 5.57 4.11
C ILE A 35 5.87 4.50 3.05
N MET A 36 6.02 3.24 3.46
CA MET A 36 5.92 2.07 2.59
C MET A 36 4.61 1.33 2.84
N LEU A 37 3.88 0.98 1.78
CA LEU A 37 2.74 0.06 1.87
C LEU A 37 3.24 -1.38 1.93
N GLY A 38 3.11 -2.01 3.10
CA GLY A 38 3.50 -3.39 3.34
C GLY A 38 2.71 -4.43 2.55
N CYS A 39 3.23 -5.66 2.48
CA CYS A 39 2.67 -6.76 1.67
C CYS A 39 1.35 -7.33 2.21
N ALA A 40 1.11 -7.23 3.52
CA ALA A 40 -0.03 -7.84 4.19
C ALA A 40 -1.33 -7.07 3.94
N ARG A 41 -2.02 -7.37 2.84
CA ARG A 41 -3.32 -6.78 2.47
C ARG A 41 -4.26 -7.80 1.82
N PRO A 42 -5.60 -7.59 1.85
CA PRO A 42 -6.52 -8.52 1.22
C PRO A 42 -6.24 -8.67 -0.28
N LEU A 43 -6.36 -9.89 -0.81
CA LEU A 43 -6.13 -10.20 -2.22
C LEU A 43 -7.35 -9.84 -3.08
N GLY A 44 -7.16 -9.88 -4.41
CA GLY A 44 -8.22 -9.60 -5.38
C GLY A 44 -8.37 -8.12 -5.71
N LYS A 45 -9.56 -7.70 -6.17
CA LYS A 45 -9.81 -6.35 -6.70
C LYS A 45 -9.44 -5.23 -5.71
N ILE A 46 -9.72 -5.44 -4.42
CA ILE A 46 -9.40 -4.46 -3.38
C ILE A 46 -7.90 -4.15 -3.31
N LYS A 47 -7.02 -5.10 -3.63
CA LYS A 47 -5.58 -4.88 -3.66
C LYS A 47 -5.18 -3.81 -4.68
N ILE A 48 -5.80 -3.83 -5.87
CA ILE A 48 -5.53 -2.85 -6.93
C ILE A 48 -5.92 -1.45 -6.46
N GLU A 49 -7.11 -1.32 -5.87
CA GLU A 49 -7.61 -0.04 -5.38
C GLU A 49 -6.78 0.50 -4.22
N VAL A 50 -6.34 -0.37 -3.29
CA VAL A 50 -5.42 0.04 -2.20
C VAL A 50 -4.07 0.50 -2.73
N ASP A 51 -3.53 -0.16 -3.76
CA ASP A 51 -2.25 0.23 -4.38
C ASP A 51 -2.36 1.60 -5.07
N ARG A 52 -3.51 1.90 -5.71
CA ARG A 52 -3.81 3.21 -6.31
C ARG A 52 -3.93 4.31 -5.25
N LEU A 53 -4.69 4.05 -4.17
CA LEU A 53 -4.83 4.98 -3.06
C LEU A 53 -3.48 5.30 -2.42
N ALA A 54 -2.57 4.34 -2.32
CA ALA A 54 -1.22 4.58 -1.82
C ALA A 54 -0.42 5.54 -2.72
N ILE A 55 -0.52 5.38 -4.04
CA ILE A 55 0.11 6.29 -5.01
C ILE A 55 -0.48 7.70 -4.87
N GLU A 56 -1.81 7.82 -4.84
CA GLU A 56 -2.51 9.10 -4.74
C GLU A 56 -2.20 9.83 -3.42
N ALA A 57 -2.05 9.09 -2.33
CA ALA A 57 -1.69 9.63 -1.02
C ALA A 57 -0.19 9.96 -0.88
N GLY A 58 0.63 9.69 -1.90
CA GLY A 58 2.07 10.00 -1.88
C GLY A 58 2.88 9.10 -0.95
N LEU A 59 2.52 7.81 -0.84
CA LEU A 59 3.40 6.81 -0.23
C LEU A 59 4.61 6.56 -1.14
N ASN A 60 5.75 6.26 -0.51
CA ASN A 60 7.06 6.21 -1.15
C ASN A 60 7.37 4.86 -1.79
N GLY A 61 6.61 3.81 -1.46
CA GLY A 61 6.76 2.53 -2.11
C GLY A 61 5.70 1.51 -1.72
N ILE A 62 5.60 0.46 -2.53
CA ILE A 62 4.57 -0.57 -2.42
C ILE A 62 5.24 -1.95 -2.52
N ALA A 63 5.16 -2.73 -1.45
CA ALA A 63 5.61 -4.12 -1.47
C ALA A 63 4.63 -4.98 -2.27
N TYR A 64 5.16 -5.86 -3.14
CA TYR A 64 4.42 -6.76 -4.02
C TYR A 64 3.21 -6.07 -4.69
N PRO A 65 3.44 -5.05 -5.54
CA PRO A 65 2.36 -4.28 -6.15
C PRO A 65 1.47 -5.16 -7.04
N ALA A 66 0.18 -4.81 -7.15
CA ALA A 66 -0.73 -5.48 -8.05
C ALA A 66 -0.34 -5.22 -9.50
N GLU A 67 -0.77 -6.09 -10.41
CA GLU A 67 -0.62 -5.86 -11.84
C GLU A 67 -1.22 -4.51 -12.23
N GLY A 68 -0.53 -3.78 -13.10
CA GLY A 68 -0.93 -2.44 -13.54
C GLY A 68 -0.53 -1.28 -12.60
N THR A 69 -0.07 -1.55 -11.38
CA THR A 69 0.35 -0.49 -10.43
C THR A 69 1.47 0.38 -10.99
N LEU A 70 2.48 -0.21 -11.65
CA LEU A 70 3.58 0.55 -12.25
C LEU A 70 3.09 1.45 -13.38
N SER A 71 2.17 0.97 -14.21
CA SER A 71 1.56 1.77 -15.28
C SER A 71 0.73 2.92 -14.69
N TYR A 72 0.01 2.66 -13.59
CA TYR A 72 -0.76 3.70 -12.88
C TYR A 72 0.16 4.77 -12.30
N ALA A 73 1.26 4.39 -11.65
CA ALA A 73 2.25 5.33 -11.12
C ALA A 73 2.82 6.24 -12.22
N ARG A 74 3.18 5.67 -13.37
CA ARG A 74 3.67 6.45 -14.53
C ARG A 74 2.63 7.40 -15.09
N GLN A 75 1.35 7.00 -15.13
CA GLN A 75 0.26 7.90 -15.54
C GLN A 75 0.10 9.10 -14.59
N HIS A 76 0.58 8.98 -13.35
CA HIS A 76 0.60 10.06 -12.35
C HIS A 76 1.93 10.81 -12.31
N GLY A 77 2.79 10.66 -13.32
CA GLY A 77 4.06 11.38 -13.43
C GLY A 77 5.17 10.87 -12.50
N LEU A 78 5.04 9.65 -11.98
CA LEU A 78 6.06 9.01 -11.15
C LEU A 78 6.95 8.08 -11.97
N GLU A 79 8.22 7.96 -11.56
CA GLU A 79 9.20 7.03 -12.12
C GLU A 79 9.50 5.92 -11.11
N PRO A 80 8.76 4.78 -11.15
CA PRO A 80 8.94 3.73 -10.15
C PRO A 80 10.24 2.93 -10.39
N GLU A 81 11.01 2.74 -9.33
CA GLU A 81 12.13 1.81 -9.27
C GLU A 81 11.69 0.45 -8.71
N ILE A 82 12.26 -0.64 -9.24
CA ILE A 82 12.00 -1.99 -8.75
C ILE A 82 13.19 -2.45 -7.92
N ILE A 83 12.97 -2.57 -6.62
CA ILE A 83 13.93 -3.16 -5.68
C ILE A 83 13.54 -4.62 -5.47
N ASN A 84 14.40 -5.55 -5.91
CA ASN A 84 14.14 -6.99 -5.87
C ASN A 84 14.39 -7.62 -4.51
N ALA A 85 13.78 -7.07 -3.45
CA ALA A 85 14.06 -7.55 -2.12
C ALA A 85 12.95 -7.19 -1.10
N CYS A 86 12.96 -7.81 0.08
CA CYS A 86 11.88 -7.75 1.09
C CYS A 86 11.76 -6.39 1.79
N CYS A 87 10.56 -5.80 1.86
CA CYS A 87 10.30 -4.52 2.54
C CYS A 87 10.67 -4.45 4.05
N GLY A 88 11.10 -5.56 4.64
CA GLY A 88 11.57 -5.63 6.03
C GLY A 88 13.09 -5.61 6.21
N VAL A 89 13.87 -5.48 5.13
CA VAL A 89 15.33 -5.30 5.24
C VAL A 89 15.73 -3.90 4.79
N SER A 90 16.74 -3.33 5.45
CA SER A 90 17.26 -2.02 5.09
C SER A 90 18.02 -2.09 3.78
N TRP A 91 17.66 -1.22 2.84
CA TRP A 91 18.41 -0.97 1.61
C TRP A 91 19.46 0.09 1.89
N ASN A 92 20.72 -0.19 1.56
CA ASN A 92 21.79 0.81 1.46
C ASN A 92 22.06 1.10 -0.01
#